data_AF-A0A392MJE8-F1
#
_entry.id   AF-A0A392MJE8-F1
#
_cell.length_a   1.000
_cell.length_b   1.000
_cell.length_c   1.000
_cell.angle_alpha   90.00
_cell.angle_beta   90.00
_cell.angle_gamma   90.00
#
_symmetry.space_group_name_H-M   'P 1'
#
loop_
_entity.id
_entity.type
_entity.pdbx_description
1 polymer ?
#
loop_
_entity_poly.entity_id
_entity_poly.type
_entity_poly.pdbx_seq_one_letter_code
_entity_poly.pdbx_strand_id
1 'polypeptide(L)'
;MWDSNKGSLIASFQGPGHVGVVLSWGVKNLKCVIVNVYAPCSLQAKIALWVDLLVVRKAYMVDYFCMVGDFNSIRSVDERKGVVPRSVVLEDTRVFNIFVDNLGLVDLPLMGRKFSWMQPNGRCMSRLDRMLVSEKWLVEWGAVSLWGLKRDVSDHCPLVTRFNDHDWGPKPFRFNSHWLNNKAFSKVIEREWASYQVSGWSGFVLKEKLKRLKVALRSWNKDVYGNIDLKINDLTKDIESLELGGEWEGLSEDDLLVRKDKFNQLWLLLKSKDSM
;
A
#
# COMPACT_ATOMS: atom_id res chain seq x y z
N MET A 1 2.66 3.67 12.40
CA MET A 1 3.73 4.47 13.05
C MET A 1 3.77 5.82 12.37
N TRP A 2 3.60 6.91 13.13
CA TRP A 2 3.84 8.27 12.66
C TRP A 2 5.10 8.83 13.34
N ASP A 3 5.67 9.89 12.77
CA ASP A 3 6.82 10.59 13.35
C ASP A 3 6.35 11.42 14.55
N SER A 4 6.76 11.02 15.77
CA SER A 4 6.39 11.69 17.01
C SER A 4 6.93 13.12 17.11
N ASN A 5 7.91 13.49 16.28
CA ASN A 5 8.41 14.87 16.19
C ASN A 5 7.49 15.75 15.32
N LYS A 6 6.67 15.14 14.46
CA LYS A 6 5.73 15.84 13.57
C LYS A 6 4.31 15.90 14.11
N GLY A 7 3.94 15.00 15.02
CA GLY A 7 2.64 15.05 15.66
C GLY A 7 2.54 14.15 16.88
N SER A 8 1.62 14.51 17.77
CA SER A 8 1.34 13.79 19.01
C SER A 8 -0.06 13.19 18.99
N LEU A 9 -0.20 12.02 19.62
CA LEU A 9 -1.50 11.38 19.82
C LEU A 9 -2.25 12.09 20.93
N ILE A 10 -3.47 12.53 20.64
CA ILE A 10 -4.39 13.10 21.62
C ILE A 10 -5.28 11.99 22.19
N ALA A 11 -5.86 11.17 21.32
CA ALA A 11 -6.75 10.08 21.69
C ALA A 11 -6.79 9.02 20.58
N SER A 12 -7.22 7.81 20.91
CA SER A 12 -7.57 6.78 19.96
C SER A 12 -8.95 6.21 20.26
N PHE A 13 -9.58 5.64 19.26
CA PHE A 13 -10.88 4.99 19.36
C PHE A 13 -10.95 3.83 18.39
N GLN A 14 -11.85 2.89 18.64
CA GLN A 14 -12.07 1.75 17.77
C GLN A 14 -13.52 1.29 17.87
N GLY A 15 -13.99 0.66 16.81
CA GLY A 15 -15.28 -0.01 16.77
C GLY A 15 -15.23 -1.17 15.78
N PRO A 16 -16.35 -1.88 15.59
CA PRO A 16 -16.45 -2.89 14.54
C PRO A 16 -16.05 -2.28 13.20
N GLY A 17 -15.07 -2.87 12.51
CA GLY A 17 -14.66 -2.44 11.18
C GLY A 17 -13.93 -1.09 11.09
N HIS A 18 -13.49 -0.48 12.21
CA HIS A 18 -12.66 0.72 12.14
C HIS A 18 -11.79 0.96 13.38
N VAL A 19 -10.65 1.62 13.16
CA VAL A 19 -9.77 2.14 14.22
C VAL A 19 -9.41 3.58 13.86
N GLY A 20 -9.56 4.50 14.81
CA GLY A 20 -9.27 5.91 14.58
C GLY A 20 -8.33 6.51 15.61
N VAL A 21 -7.64 7.56 15.19
CA VAL A 21 -6.74 8.36 16.02
C VAL A 21 -7.06 9.83 15.86
N VAL A 22 -6.92 10.57 16.97
CA VAL A 22 -6.97 12.02 17.03
C VAL A 22 -5.56 12.51 17.28
N LEU A 23 -5.05 13.37 16.41
CA LEU A 23 -3.67 13.84 16.44
C LEU A 23 -3.63 15.37 16.56
N SER A 24 -2.60 15.89 17.23
CA SER A 24 -2.11 17.25 17.02
C SER A 24 -0.96 17.16 16.03
N TRP A 25 -1.09 17.81 14.86
CA TRP A 25 -0.18 17.62 13.74
C TRP A 25 0.49 18.89 13.26
N GLY A 26 1.79 18.79 13.00
CA GLY A 26 2.64 19.85 12.46
C GLY A 26 2.94 20.98 13.43
N VAL A 27 3.71 21.96 12.96
CA VAL A 27 4.11 23.15 13.75
C VAL A 27 2.89 24.00 14.14
N LYS A 28 1.84 23.97 13.33
CA LYS A 28 0.56 24.67 13.59
C LYS A 28 -0.31 23.97 14.66
N ASN A 29 0.08 22.79 15.15
CA ASN A 29 -0.71 21.97 16.09
C ASN A 29 -2.16 21.75 15.61
N LEU A 30 -2.33 21.41 14.33
CA LEU A 30 -3.66 21.18 13.76
C LEU A 30 -4.25 19.90 14.34
N LYS A 31 -5.45 20.00 14.89
CA LYS A 31 -6.18 18.84 15.37
C LYS A 31 -6.79 18.10 14.18
N CYS A 32 -6.34 16.87 13.92
CA CYS A 32 -6.87 16.04 12.84
C CYS A 32 -7.33 14.66 13.33
N VAL A 33 -8.26 14.08 12.60
CA VAL A 33 -8.77 12.72 12.83
C VAL A 33 -8.47 11.87 11.61
N ILE A 34 -7.87 10.71 11.85
CA ILE A 34 -7.62 9.69 10.82
C ILE A 34 -8.32 8.41 11.27
N VAL A 35 -9.15 7.84 10.40
CA VAL A 35 -9.88 6.60 10.64
C VAL A 35 -9.46 5.57 9.59
N ASN A 36 -8.90 4.46 10.04
CA ASN A 36 -8.70 3.28 9.22
C ASN A 36 -9.99 2.45 9.21
N VAL A 37 -10.51 2.14 8.03
CA VAL A 37 -11.78 1.42 7.84
C VAL A 37 -11.51 0.06 7.19
N TYR A 38 -12.18 -0.97 7.71
CA TYR A 38 -12.25 -2.30 7.13
C TYR A 38 -13.71 -2.76 7.18
N ALA A 39 -14.44 -2.45 6.12
CA ALA A 39 -15.87 -2.66 6.05
C ALA A 39 -16.22 -4.14 5.80
N PRO A 40 -17.30 -4.66 6.39
CA PRO A 40 -17.75 -6.02 6.14
C PRO A 40 -18.32 -6.16 4.71
N CYS A 41 -18.41 -7.39 4.20
CA CYS A 41 -18.96 -7.64 2.86
C CYS A 41 -20.50 -7.58 2.81
N SER A 42 -21.19 -7.82 3.93
CA SER A 42 -22.66 -7.84 3.97
C SER A 42 -23.23 -6.42 4.06
N LEU A 43 -24.27 -6.15 3.28
CA LEU A 43 -24.89 -4.83 3.22
C LEU A 43 -25.41 -4.36 4.59
N GLN A 44 -26.09 -5.24 5.33
CA GLN A 44 -26.62 -4.90 6.65
C GLN A 44 -25.52 -4.47 7.63
N ALA A 45 -24.37 -5.17 7.62
CA ALA A 45 -23.26 -4.82 8.50
C ALA A 45 -22.54 -3.55 8.03
N LYS A 46 -22.50 -3.30 6.71
CA LYS A 46 -22.01 -2.03 6.16
C LYS A 46 -22.88 -0.84 6.60
N ILE A 47 -24.20 -0.98 6.53
CA ILE A 47 -25.14 0.05 7.01
C ILE A 47 -24.86 0.39 8.48
N ALA A 48 -24.70 -0.61 9.35
CA ALA A 48 -24.35 -0.38 10.75
C ALA A 48 -23.02 0.39 10.90
N LEU A 49 -21.99 -0.03 10.16
CA LEU A 49 -20.69 0.66 10.15
C LEU A 49 -20.80 2.12 9.66
N TRP A 50 -21.60 2.39 8.62
CA TRP A 50 -21.82 3.74 8.10
C TRP A 50 -22.47 4.65 9.14
N VAL A 51 -23.45 4.13 9.89
CA VAL A 51 -24.08 4.87 11.00
C VAL A 51 -23.04 5.19 12.07
N ASP A 52 -22.23 4.21 12.48
CA ASP A 52 -21.19 4.40 13.49
C ASP A 52 -20.15 5.45 13.07
N LEU A 53 -19.69 5.39 11.81
CA LEU A 53 -18.72 6.35 11.27
C LEU A 53 -19.30 7.77 11.14
N LEU A 54 -20.60 7.92 10.88
CA LEU A 54 -21.28 9.22 10.91
C LEU A 54 -21.35 9.78 12.34
N VAL A 55 -21.56 8.93 13.35
CA VAL A 55 -21.49 9.32 14.76
C VAL A 55 -20.08 9.78 15.12
N VAL A 56 -19.05 9.05 14.70
CA VAL A 56 -17.63 9.43 14.88
C VAL A 56 -17.35 10.80 14.26
N ARG A 57 -17.81 11.04 13.02
CA ARG A 57 -17.63 12.33 12.33
C ARG A 57 -18.25 13.49 13.13
N LYS A 58 -19.44 13.26 13.70
CA LYS A 58 -20.16 14.24 14.54
C LYS A 58 -19.54 14.40 15.92
N ALA A 59 -18.97 13.37 16.52
CA ALA A 59 -18.41 13.42 17.87
C ALA A 59 -17.14 14.26 17.95
N TYR A 60 -16.26 14.17 16.94
CA TYR A 60 -14.98 14.88 16.96
C TYR A 60 -15.03 16.30 16.40
N MET A 61 -15.96 16.60 15.48
CA MET A 61 -16.16 17.91 14.84
C MET A 61 -14.86 18.65 14.44
N VAL A 62 -13.85 17.91 13.96
CA VAL A 62 -12.61 18.53 13.47
C VAL A 62 -12.74 18.97 12.02
N ASP A 63 -12.00 20.01 11.67
CA ASP A 63 -11.87 20.50 10.30
C ASP A 63 -11.07 19.54 9.42
N TYR A 64 -10.04 18.88 9.98
CA TYR A 64 -9.13 18.00 9.26
C TYR A 64 -9.49 16.54 9.53
N PHE A 65 -10.26 15.95 8.62
CA PHE A 65 -10.77 14.60 8.76
C PHE A 65 -10.35 13.73 7.57
N CYS A 66 -9.89 12.51 7.86
CA CYS A 66 -9.52 11.50 6.86
C CYS A 66 -10.09 10.14 7.26
N MET A 67 -10.76 9.47 6.32
CA MET A 67 -11.08 8.05 6.40
C MET A 67 -10.36 7.32 5.28
N VAL A 68 -9.68 6.22 5.59
CA VAL A 68 -8.91 5.45 4.62
C VAL A 68 -9.08 3.96 4.88
N GLY A 69 -9.07 3.16 3.83
CA GLY A 69 -9.07 1.69 3.95
C GLY A 69 -10.02 1.03 2.97
N ASP A 70 -10.41 -0.20 3.30
CA ASP A 70 -11.29 -1.03 2.48
C ASP A 70 -12.75 -0.79 2.87
N PHE A 71 -13.52 -0.20 1.97
CA PHE A 71 -14.94 0.10 2.18
C PHE A 71 -15.86 -1.02 1.63
N ASN A 72 -15.30 -2.03 0.94
CA ASN A 72 -16.03 -3.11 0.29
C ASN A 72 -17.25 -2.65 -0.53
N SER A 73 -17.20 -1.43 -1.07
CA SER A 73 -18.32 -0.77 -1.75
C SER A 73 -17.84 0.09 -2.92
N ILE A 74 -18.58 0.03 -4.03
CA ILE A 74 -18.35 0.86 -5.20
C ILE A 74 -19.24 2.11 -5.15
N ARG A 75 -18.84 3.20 -5.80
CA ARG A 75 -19.61 4.44 -5.95
C ARG A 75 -20.34 4.55 -7.28
N SER A 76 -19.83 3.88 -8.30
CA SER A 76 -20.46 3.81 -9.61
C SER A 76 -20.31 2.41 -10.20
N VAL A 77 -21.14 2.09 -11.18
CA VAL A 77 -21.05 0.82 -11.90
C VAL A 77 -19.73 0.66 -12.65
N ASP A 78 -19.10 1.77 -13.06
CA ASP A 78 -17.82 1.77 -13.79
C ASP A 78 -16.63 1.37 -12.91
N GLU A 79 -16.79 1.48 -11.58
CA GLU A 79 -15.82 1.01 -10.60
C GLU A 79 -15.86 -0.51 -10.38
N ARG A 80 -16.63 -1.25 -11.21
CA ARG A 80 -16.67 -2.71 -11.21
C ARG A 80 -16.64 -3.26 -12.63
N LYS A 81 -15.87 -4.33 -12.81
CA LYS A 81 -15.86 -5.17 -14.01
C LYS A 81 -16.09 -6.62 -13.61
N GLY A 82 -16.96 -7.34 -14.32
CA GLY A 82 -17.27 -8.76 -14.07
C GLY A 82 -18.76 -9.07 -13.91
N VAL A 83 -19.08 -10.36 -13.79
CA VAL A 83 -20.47 -10.87 -13.79
C VAL A 83 -21.00 -10.95 -12.36
N VAL A 84 -21.72 -9.91 -11.91
CA VAL A 84 -22.47 -9.90 -10.63
C VAL A 84 -23.88 -9.38 -10.87
N PRO A 85 -24.93 -9.93 -10.20
CA PRO A 85 -26.29 -9.44 -10.33
C PRO A 85 -26.38 -7.93 -10.08
N ARG A 86 -26.84 -7.19 -11.10
CA ARG A 86 -26.88 -5.72 -11.10
C ARG A 86 -27.71 -5.14 -9.95
N SER A 87 -28.75 -5.84 -9.49
CA SER A 87 -29.65 -5.37 -8.43
C SER A 87 -28.97 -5.19 -7.07
N VAL A 88 -28.19 -6.17 -6.62
CA VAL A 88 -27.47 -6.12 -5.33
C VAL A 88 -26.42 -5.02 -5.33
N VAL A 89 -25.73 -4.85 -6.46
CA VAL A 89 -24.71 -3.82 -6.65
C VAL A 89 -25.32 -2.42 -6.55
N LEU A 90 -26.52 -2.20 -7.09
CA LEU A 90 -27.17 -0.89 -7.09
C LEU A 90 -27.60 -0.42 -5.70
N GLU A 91 -28.12 -1.31 -4.85
CA GLU A 91 -28.54 -0.92 -3.50
C GLU A 91 -27.34 -0.55 -2.62
N ASP A 92 -26.30 -1.39 -2.64
CA ASP A 92 -25.07 -1.16 -1.90
C ASP A 92 -24.40 0.16 -2.31
N THR A 93 -24.28 0.39 -3.63
CA THR A 93 -23.73 1.62 -4.21
C THR A 93 -24.53 2.85 -3.75
N ARG A 94 -25.86 2.75 -3.74
CA ARG A 94 -26.74 3.85 -3.31
C ARG A 94 -26.53 4.18 -1.83
N VAL A 95 -26.53 3.17 -0.97
CA VAL A 95 -26.31 3.35 0.48
C VAL A 95 -24.93 3.95 0.74
N PHE A 96 -23.90 3.46 0.04
CA PHE A 96 -22.55 3.96 0.20
C PHE A 96 -22.41 5.43 -0.24
N ASN A 97 -23.00 5.83 -1.36
CA ASN A 97 -23.00 7.23 -1.78
C ASN A 97 -23.73 8.14 -0.78
N ILE A 98 -24.89 7.72 -0.26
CA ILE A 98 -25.60 8.47 0.80
C ILE A 98 -24.71 8.64 2.03
N PHE A 99 -23.96 7.60 2.42
CA PHE A 99 -23.00 7.69 3.52
C PHE A 99 -21.89 8.72 3.25
N VAL A 100 -21.26 8.66 2.08
CA VAL A 100 -20.17 9.60 1.73
C VAL A 100 -20.68 11.04 1.63
N ASP A 101 -21.87 11.25 1.07
CA ASP A 101 -22.48 12.57 0.96
C ASP A 101 -22.79 13.15 2.35
N ASN A 102 -23.35 12.33 3.26
CA ASN A 102 -23.61 12.75 4.64
C ASN A 102 -22.34 12.99 5.47
N LEU A 103 -21.23 12.32 5.14
CA LEU A 103 -19.93 12.59 5.76
C LEU A 103 -19.37 13.97 5.38
N GLY A 104 -19.73 14.48 4.19
CA GLY A 104 -19.16 15.69 3.62
C GLY A 104 -17.66 15.56 3.33
N LEU A 105 -17.21 14.35 2.96
CA LEU A 105 -15.81 14.08 2.61
C LEU A 105 -15.67 13.88 1.10
N VAL A 106 -14.55 14.36 0.58
CA VAL A 106 -14.14 14.19 -0.81
C VAL A 106 -13.45 12.84 -0.98
N ASP A 107 -13.94 12.01 -1.90
CA ASP A 107 -13.26 10.78 -2.31
C ASP A 107 -12.14 11.10 -3.28
N LEU A 108 -10.89 10.84 -2.88
CA LEU A 108 -9.74 11.10 -3.73
C LEU A 108 -9.75 10.19 -4.96
N PRO A 109 -9.52 10.70 -6.17
CA PRO A 109 -9.44 9.86 -7.36
C PRO A 109 -8.25 8.90 -7.28
N LEU A 110 -8.46 7.66 -7.73
CA LEU A 110 -7.41 6.64 -7.83
C LEU A 110 -6.63 6.82 -9.14
N MET A 111 -5.32 7.00 -9.02
CA MET A 111 -4.37 7.17 -10.11
C MET A 111 -3.52 5.91 -10.30
N GLY A 112 -3.04 5.70 -11.53
CA GLY A 112 -2.18 4.56 -11.90
C GLY A 112 -2.89 3.21 -12.04
N ARG A 113 -4.09 3.06 -11.46
CA ARG A 113 -4.95 1.87 -11.54
C ARG A 113 -6.41 2.31 -11.63
N LYS A 114 -7.26 1.53 -12.31
CA LYS A 114 -8.72 1.72 -12.25
C LYS A 114 -9.37 1.03 -11.06
N PHE A 115 -8.84 -0.13 -10.69
CA PHE A 115 -9.40 -0.99 -9.65
C PHE A 115 -8.38 -1.23 -8.54
N SER A 116 -8.84 -1.27 -7.29
CA SER A 116 -7.99 -1.54 -6.13
C SER A 116 -8.01 -3.02 -5.73
N TRP A 117 -8.99 -3.78 -6.21
CA TRP A 117 -9.15 -5.20 -5.91
C TRP A 117 -9.41 -5.99 -7.19
N MET A 118 -8.87 -7.20 -7.25
CA MET A 118 -9.16 -8.16 -8.31
C MET A 118 -9.35 -9.56 -7.73
N GLN A 119 -10.44 -10.21 -8.12
CA GLN A 119 -10.71 -11.60 -7.76
C GLN A 119 -9.53 -12.50 -8.14
N PRO A 120 -9.15 -13.50 -7.32
CA PRO A 120 -8.00 -14.35 -7.61
C PRO A 120 -7.99 -15.00 -9.01
N ASN A 121 -9.18 -15.33 -9.53
CA ASN A 121 -9.39 -15.88 -10.87
C ASN A 121 -9.32 -14.82 -12.00
N GLY A 122 -9.10 -13.55 -11.70
CA GLY A 122 -9.02 -12.43 -12.66
C GLY A 122 -10.34 -11.99 -13.30
N ARG A 123 -11.47 -12.63 -12.98
CA ARG A 123 -12.75 -12.42 -13.70
C ARG A 123 -13.56 -11.23 -13.20
N CYS A 124 -13.26 -10.75 -12.00
CA CYS A 124 -13.92 -9.59 -11.42
C CYS A 124 -12.87 -8.62 -10.87
N MET A 125 -13.05 -7.33 -11.13
CA MET A 125 -12.24 -6.25 -10.57
C MET A 125 -13.16 -5.19 -9.98
N SER A 126 -12.78 -4.59 -8.86
CA SER A 126 -13.55 -3.52 -8.22
C SER A 126 -12.63 -2.48 -7.59
N ARG A 127 -13.09 -1.23 -7.50
CA ARG A 127 -12.46 -0.21 -6.65
C ARG A 127 -13.15 -0.20 -5.28
N LEU A 128 -12.49 -0.77 -4.28
CA LEU A 128 -13.04 -0.96 -2.93
C LEU A 128 -12.28 -0.12 -1.88
N ASP A 129 -10.99 0.08 -2.11
CA ASP A 129 -10.10 0.83 -1.25
C ASP A 129 -10.15 2.32 -1.58
N ARG A 130 -10.36 3.17 -0.57
CA ARG A 130 -10.55 4.61 -0.75
C ARG A 130 -9.84 5.42 0.31
N MET A 131 -9.60 6.68 -0.02
CA MET A 131 -9.25 7.72 0.94
C MET A 131 -10.25 8.87 0.78
N LEU A 132 -11.05 9.09 1.82
CA LEU A 132 -12.05 10.15 1.92
C LEU A 132 -11.49 11.24 2.83
N VAL A 133 -11.44 12.49 2.36
CA VAL A 133 -10.83 13.60 3.10
C VAL A 133 -11.73 14.83 3.15
N SER A 134 -11.66 15.60 4.22
CA SER A 134 -12.35 16.87 4.34
C SER A 134 -11.76 17.91 3.38
N GLU A 135 -12.55 18.88 2.90
CA GLU A 135 -12.02 19.95 2.04
C GLU A 135 -10.83 20.71 2.66
N LYS A 136 -10.88 20.96 3.98
CA LYS A 136 -9.77 21.62 4.71
C LYS A 136 -8.48 20.80 4.69
N TRP A 137 -8.58 19.47 4.61
CA TRP A 137 -7.42 18.58 4.42
C TRP A 137 -6.73 18.87 3.08
N LEU A 138 -7.50 19.03 2.01
CA LEU A 138 -6.97 19.34 0.68
C LEU A 138 -6.32 20.72 0.63
N VAL A 139 -6.89 21.70 1.33
CA VAL A 139 -6.33 23.05 1.39
C VAL A 139 -5.01 23.08 2.15
N GLU A 140 -4.92 22.38 3.29
CA GLU A 140 -3.72 22.41 4.13
C GLU A 140 -2.57 21.58 3.58
N TRP A 141 -2.85 20.38 3.05
CA TRP A 141 -1.82 19.46 2.58
C TRP A 141 -1.73 19.36 1.05
N GLY A 142 -2.50 20.15 0.31
CA GLY A 142 -2.45 20.23 -1.15
C GLY A 142 -3.20 19.10 -1.87
N ALA A 143 -3.10 19.08 -3.20
CA ALA A 143 -3.72 18.09 -4.07
C ALA A 143 -3.08 16.70 -3.87
N VAL A 144 -3.56 15.97 -2.87
CA VAL A 144 -3.15 14.61 -2.58
C VAL A 144 -3.62 13.71 -3.73
N SER A 145 -2.69 13.08 -4.43
CA SER A 145 -3.03 12.05 -5.41
C SER A 145 -2.94 10.68 -4.75
N LEU A 146 -4.02 9.90 -4.85
CA LEU A 146 -4.07 8.53 -4.36
C LEU A 146 -3.63 7.60 -5.50
N TRP A 147 -2.53 6.89 -5.33
CA TRP A 147 -1.96 6.01 -6.35
C TRP A 147 -2.14 4.54 -5.99
N GLY A 148 -2.70 3.76 -6.91
CA GLY A 148 -2.67 2.32 -6.85
C GLY A 148 -1.31 1.80 -7.30
N LEU A 149 -0.62 1.09 -6.42
CA LEU A 149 0.64 0.43 -6.75
C LEU A 149 0.38 -0.96 -7.34
N LYS A 150 1.43 -1.55 -7.91
CA LYS A 150 1.40 -2.95 -8.37
C LYS A 150 0.99 -3.89 -7.25
N ARG A 151 0.09 -4.84 -7.57
CA ARG A 151 -0.25 -5.96 -6.68
C ARG A 151 0.97 -6.82 -6.43
N ASP A 152 1.04 -7.36 -5.23
CA ASP A 152 2.01 -8.39 -4.85
C ASP A 152 1.22 -9.68 -4.60
N VAL A 153 1.40 -10.32 -3.45
CA VAL A 153 0.66 -11.55 -3.08
C VAL A 153 -0.80 -11.32 -2.69
N SER A 154 -1.26 -10.08 -2.54
CA SER A 154 -2.65 -9.73 -2.21
C SER A 154 -3.48 -9.53 -3.48
N ASP A 155 -4.76 -9.86 -3.38
CA ASP A 155 -5.81 -9.48 -4.33
C ASP A 155 -6.11 -7.97 -4.33
N HIS A 156 -5.66 -7.24 -3.31
CA HIS A 156 -5.69 -5.77 -3.25
C HIS A 156 -4.38 -5.13 -3.73
N CYS A 157 -4.51 -3.98 -4.39
CA CYS A 157 -3.44 -3.06 -4.73
C CYS A 157 -3.07 -2.23 -3.49
N PRO A 158 -1.80 -2.17 -3.08
CA PRO A 158 -1.37 -1.19 -2.09
C PRO A 158 -1.65 0.23 -2.58
N LEU A 159 -2.26 1.06 -1.74
CA LEU A 159 -2.51 2.46 -2.05
C LEU A 159 -1.46 3.37 -1.39
N VAL A 160 -1.00 4.38 -2.12
CA VAL A 160 -0.10 5.40 -1.59
C VAL A 160 -0.61 6.79 -1.90
N THR A 161 -0.63 7.65 -0.90
CA THR A 161 -0.93 9.06 -1.05
C THR A 161 0.36 9.81 -1.31
N ARG A 162 0.41 10.57 -2.41
CA ARG A 162 1.57 11.38 -2.77
C ARG A 162 1.25 12.86 -2.58
N PHE A 163 2.14 13.53 -1.87
CA PHE A 163 2.11 14.96 -1.59
C PHE A 163 3.28 15.62 -2.34
N ASN A 164 2.98 16.20 -3.50
CA ASN A 164 3.97 16.73 -4.45
C ASN A 164 5.03 15.68 -4.91
N ASP A 165 5.74 15.97 -6.00
CA ASP A 165 6.85 15.14 -6.50
C ASP A 165 8.11 15.29 -5.63
N HIS A 166 7.97 15.14 -4.32
CA HIS A 166 9.12 15.06 -3.44
C HIS A 166 9.80 13.71 -3.64
N ASP A 167 10.90 13.73 -4.39
CA ASP A 167 11.90 12.68 -4.36
C ASP A 167 12.44 12.61 -2.91
N TRP A 168 12.06 11.54 -2.20
CA TRP A 168 12.55 11.23 -0.84
C TRP A 168 14.04 10.87 -0.83
N GLY A 169 14.72 11.05 -1.96
CA GLY A 169 16.11 10.75 -2.16
C GLY A 169 16.33 9.26 -2.42
N PRO A 170 17.61 8.86 -2.54
CA PRO A 170 17.95 7.49 -2.87
C PRO A 170 17.44 6.51 -1.80
N LYS A 171 16.73 5.46 -2.25
CA LYS A 171 16.22 4.37 -1.40
C LYS A 171 17.27 3.91 -0.37
N PRO A 172 16.96 3.96 0.94
CA PRO A 172 17.92 3.57 1.96
C PRO A 172 18.32 2.11 1.79
N PHE A 173 19.56 1.80 2.13
CA PHE A 173 20.01 0.42 2.18
C PHE A 173 19.31 -0.29 3.34
N ARG A 174 18.72 -1.45 3.07
CA ARG A 174 18.19 -2.34 4.09
C ARG A 174 19.04 -3.59 4.13
N PHE A 175 19.41 -3.99 5.33
CA PHE A 175 20.00 -5.29 5.58
C PHE A 175 18.89 -6.35 5.45
N ASN A 176 19.12 -7.40 4.68
CA ASN A 176 18.14 -8.48 4.56
C ASN A 176 18.44 -9.55 5.61
N SER A 177 17.49 -9.83 6.51
CA SER A 177 17.68 -10.79 7.60
C SER A 177 18.07 -12.19 7.11
N HIS A 178 17.56 -12.59 5.94
CA HIS A 178 17.85 -13.88 5.31
C HIS A 178 19.36 -14.08 5.02
N TRP A 179 20.15 -13.00 4.86
CA TRP A 179 21.60 -13.13 4.67
C TRP A 179 22.29 -13.87 5.82
N LEU A 180 21.76 -13.77 7.04
CA LEU A 180 22.30 -14.46 8.21
C LEU A 180 22.17 -15.99 8.12
N ASN A 181 21.25 -16.50 7.32
CA ASN A 181 21.05 -17.94 7.13
C ASN A 181 22.02 -18.53 6.09
N ASN A 182 22.69 -17.68 5.30
CA ASN A 182 23.67 -18.13 4.33
C ASN A 182 25.04 -18.34 4.99
N LYS A 183 25.50 -19.60 4.99
CA LYS A 183 26.80 -20.00 5.58
C LYS A 183 28.01 -19.26 5.02
N ALA A 184 27.91 -18.69 3.81
CA ALA A 184 28.99 -17.91 3.21
C ALA A 184 28.99 -16.43 3.62
N PHE A 185 27.91 -15.93 4.22
CA PHE A 185 27.72 -14.51 4.49
C PHE A 185 28.77 -13.93 5.45
N SER A 186 29.04 -14.59 6.58
CA SER A 186 30.04 -14.13 7.55
C SER A 186 31.43 -14.00 6.92
N LYS A 187 31.83 -14.99 6.12
CA LYS A 187 33.12 -14.99 5.40
C LYS A 187 33.22 -13.85 4.40
N VAL A 188 32.11 -13.47 3.75
CA VAL A 188 32.08 -12.31 2.85
C VAL A 188 32.31 -11.03 3.65
N ILE A 189 31.61 -10.85 4.78
CA ILE A 189 31.80 -9.67 5.64
C ILE A 189 33.26 -9.58 6.10
N GLU A 190 33.82 -10.67 6.63
CA GLU A 190 35.20 -10.71 7.13
C GLU A 190 36.23 -10.36 6.04
N ARG A 191 36.10 -11.00 4.87
CA ARG A 191 36.97 -10.77 3.71
C ARG A 191 36.91 -9.33 3.25
N GLU A 192 35.69 -8.81 3.05
CA GLU A 192 35.47 -7.44 2.59
C GLU A 192 35.97 -6.43 3.62
N TRP A 193 35.68 -6.64 4.90
CA TRP A 193 36.08 -5.72 5.97
C TRP A 193 37.59 -5.60 6.13
N ALA A 194 38.29 -6.73 6.01
CA ALA A 194 39.74 -6.82 6.10
C ALA A 194 40.43 -6.21 4.87
N SER A 195 39.82 -6.29 3.67
CA SER A 195 40.41 -5.75 2.44
C SER A 195 40.38 -4.21 2.40
N TYR A 196 39.47 -3.57 3.14
CA TYR A 196 39.32 -2.13 3.12
C TYR A 196 40.41 -1.41 3.93
N GLN A 197 41.31 -0.76 3.21
CA GLN A 197 42.24 0.22 3.76
C GLN A 197 41.62 1.62 3.69
N VAL A 198 41.37 2.22 4.85
CA VAL A 198 40.81 3.58 5.02
C VAL A 198 41.53 4.23 6.20
N SER A 199 42.03 5.45 6.00
CA SER A 199 42.69 6.26 7.03
C SER A 199 41.84 7.48 7.41
N GLY A 200 42.09 8.03 8.60
CA GLY A 200 41.35 9.16 9.18
C GLY A 200 40.94 8.89 10.63
N TRP A 201 40.12 9.76 11.22
CA TRP A 201 39.57 9.50 12.56
C TRP A 201 38.66 8.24 12.55
N SER A 202 38.48 7.61 13.71
CA SER A 202 37.78 6.32 13.79
C SER A 202 36.36 6.33 13.20
N GLY A 203 35.63 7.45 13.34
CA GLY A 203 34.28 7.59 12.80
C GLY A 203 34.22 7.62 11.26
N PHE A 204 35.22 8.23 10.60
CA PHE A 204 35.31 8.26 9.14
C PHE A 204 35.69 6.89 8.60
N VAL A 205 36.66 6.23 9.24
CA VAL A 205 37.07 4.87 8.89
C VAL A 205 35.88 3.93 8.95
N LEU A 206 35.10 3.96 10.05
CA LEU A 206 33.90 3.14 10.21
C LEU A 206 32.85 3.45 9.13
N LYS A 207 32.51 4.73 8.94
CA LYS A 207 31.52 5.17 7.94
C LYS A 207 31.89 4.69 6.53
N GLU A 208 33.14 4.88 6.11
CA GLU A 208 33.55 4.54 4.75
C GLU A 208 33.69 3.03 4.55
N LYS A 209 34.13 2.28 5.58
CA LYS A 209 34.09 0.81 5.56
C LYS A 209 32.67 0.28 5.43
N LEU A 210 31.70 0.79 6.21
CA LEU A 210 30.29 0.41 6.08
C LEU A 210 29.71 0.76 4.72
N LYS A 211 30.08 1.92 4.16
CA LYS A 211 29.64 2.33 2.81
C LYS A 211 30.19 1.41 1.72
N ARG A 212 31.45 0.99 1.80
CA ARG A 212 32.05 0.01 0.88
C ARG A 212 31.42 -1.37 1.05
N LEU A 213 31.24 -1.81 2.30
CA LEU A 213 30.59 -3.07 2.65
C LEU A 213 29.18 -3.15 2.07
N LYS A 214 28.40 -2.07 2.15
CA LYS A 214 27.08 -1.96 1.49
C LYS A 214 27.14 -2.26 -0.02
N VAL A 215 28.16 -1.76 -0.73
CA VAL A 215 28.32 -2.00 -2.17
C VAL A 215 28.67 -3.46 -2.42
N ALA A 216 29.62 -4.01 -1.67
CA ALA A 216 30.01 -5.42 -1.79
C ALA A 216 28.85 -6.36 -1.49
N LEU A 217 28.06 -6.09 -0.44
CA LEU A 217 26.88 -6.87 -0.08
C LEU A 217 25.79 -6.81 -1.16
N ARG A 218 25.62 -5.67 -1.84
CA ARG A 218 24.72 -5.57 -2.99
C ARG A 218 25.17 -6.43 -4.16
N SER A 219 26.48 -6.42 -4.47
CA SER A 219 27.05 -7.28 -5.52
C SER A 219 26.88 -8.74 -5.15
N TRP A 220 27.31 -9.13 -3.95
CA TRP A 220 27.20 -10.50 -3.46
C TRP A 220 25.75 -10.99 -3.43
N ASN A 221 24.79 -10.16 -2.99
CA ASN A 221 23.37 -10.51 -3.05
C ASN A 221 22.92 -10.77 -4.48
N LYS A 222 23.37 -9.96 -5.45
CA LYS A 222 23.08 -10.19 -6.88
C LYS A 222 23.77 -11.45 -7.41
N ASP A 223 24.99 -11.74 -6.98
CA ASP A 223 25.73 -12.91 -7.47
C ASP A 223 25.14 -14.22 -6.90
N VAL A 224 24.69 -14.20 -5.65
CA VAL A 224 24.12 -15.38 -4.97
C VAL A 224 22.64 -15.55 -5.22
N TYR A 225 21.86 -14.46 -5.18
CA TYR A 225 20.40 -14.48 -5.25
C TYR A 225 19.84 -13.76 -6.48
N GLY A 226 20.67 -13.06 -7.26
CA GLY A 226 20.19 -12.15 -8.32
C GLY A 226 19.39 -12.83 -9.41
N ASN A 227 19.60 -14.12 -9.68
CA ASN A 227 18.71 -14.86 -10.59
C ASN A 227 17.28 -14.97 -10.05
N ILE A 228 17.12 -15.12 -8.74
CA ILE A 228 15.80 -15.14 -8.08
C ILE A 228 15.20 -13.74 -8.09
N ASP A 229 15.98 -12.71 -7.72
CA ASP A 229 15.51 -11.32 -7.72
C ASP A 229 15.11 -10.81 -9.12
N LEU A 230 15.88 -11.16 -10.15
CA LEU A 230 15.56 -10.83 -11.54
C LEU A 230 14.29 -11.55 -11.99
N LYS A 231 14.16 -12.86 -11.74
CA LYS A 231 12.94 -13.62 -12.08
C LYS A 231 11.70 -13.08 -11.37
N ILE A 232 11.80 -12.74 -10.09
CA ILE A 232 10.72 -12.09 -9.34
C ILE A 232 10.32 -10.79 -10.02
N ASN A 233 11.30 -9.96 -10.38
CA ASN A 233 11.05 -8.66 -11.00
C ASN A 233 10.41 -8.79 -12.38
N ASP A 234 10.88 -9.73 -13.20
CA ASP A 234 10.35 -9.97 -14.54
C ASP A 234 8.94 -10.55 -14.49
N LEU A 235 8.69 -11.55 -13.63
CA LEU A 235 7.35 -12.08 -13.39
C LEU A 235 6.39 -11.00 -12.90
N THR A 236 6.85 -10.13 -11.99
CA THR A 236 6.03 -9.03 -11.48
C THR A 236 5.64 -8.05 -12.60
N LYS A 237 6.58 -7.70 -13.49
CA LYS A 237 6.32 -6.80 -14.63
C LYS A 237 5.36 -7.43 -15.63
N ASP A 238 5.54 -8.71 -15.92
CA ASP A 238 4.67 -9.44 -16.85
C ASP A 238 3.22 -9.52 -16.32
N ILE A 239 3.05 -9.85 -15.03
CA ILE A 239 1.74 -9.85 -14.38
C ILE A 239 1.14 -8.45 -14.41
N GLU A 240 1.92 -7.42 -14.08
CA GLU A 240 1.46 -6.03 -14.11
C GLU A 240 0.98 -5.60 -15.51
N SER A 241 1.72 -5.98 -16.57
CA SER A 241 1.34 -5.69 -17.95
C SER A 241 0.03 -6.37 -18.34
N LEU A 242 -0.14 -7.65 -17.99
CA LEU A 242 -1.39 -8.39 -18.25
C LEU A 242 -2.56 -7.74 -17.51
N GLU A 243 -2.36 -7.40 -16.24
CA GLU A 243 -3.41 -6.79 -15.42
C GLU A 243 -3.83 -5.43 -15.96
N LEU A 244 -2.89 -4.55 -16.32
CA LEU A 244 -3.19 -3.23 -16.88
C LEU A 244 -3.96 -3.34 -18.21
N GLY A 245 -3.61 -4.32 -19.08
CA GLY A 245 -4.39 -4.62 -20.28
C GLY A 245 -5.81 -5.10 -19.94
N GLY A 246 -5.92 -6.00 -18.96
CA GLY A 246 -7.20 -6.54 -18.47
C GLY A 246 -8.14 -5.49 -17.87
N GLU A 247 -7.61 -4.42 -17.28
CA GLU A 247 -8.41 -3.31 -16.77
C GLU A 247 -9.19 -2.60 -17.91
N TRP A 248 -8.67 -2.60 -19.14
CA TRP A 248 -9.33 -1.99 -20.30
C TRP A 248 -10.15 -3.00 -21.08
N GLU A 249 -9.52 -4.03 -21.65
CA GLU A 249 -10.13 -4.95 -22.61
C GLU A 249 -10.77 -6.18 -21.96
N GLY A 250 -10.35 -6.49 -20.74
CA GLY A 250 -10.70 -7.73 -20.05
C GLY A 250 -9.59 -8.75 -20.25
N LEU A 251 -9.59 -9.82 -19.46
CA LEU A 251 -8.64 -10.91 -19.62
C LEU A 251 -9.32 -12.02 -20.40
N SER A 252 -8.69 -12.49 -21.48
CA SER A 252 -9.12 -13.72 -22.16
C SER A 252 -8.86 -14.94 -21.27
N GLU A 253 -9.46 -16.09 -21.59
CA GLU A 253 -9.18 -17.33 -20.83
C GLU A 253 -7.69 -17.71 -20.90
N ASP A 254 -7.02 -17.44 -22.02
CA ASP A 254 -5.58 -17.66 -22.16
C ASP A 254 -4.77 -16.71 -21.26
N ASP A 255 -5.14 -15.42 -21.21
CA ASP A 255 -4.50 -14.45 -20.31
C ASP A 255 -4.67 -14.82 -18.84
N LEU A 256 -5.86 -15.34 -18.47
CA LEU A 256 -6.13 -15.82 -17.12
C LEU A 256 -5.25 -17.01 -16.74
N LEU A 257 -5.04 -17.95 -17.67
CA LEU A 257 -4.15 -19.09 -17.46
C LEU A 257 -2.69 -18.65 -17.33
N VAL A 258 -2.21 -17.79 -18.23
CA VAL A 258 -0.85 -17.24 -18.20
C VAL A 258 -0.62 -16.47 -16.90
N ARG A 259 -1.57 -15.62 -16.50
CA ARG A 259 -1.48 -14.87 -15.25
C ARG A 259 -1.41 -15.79 -14.04
N LYS A 260 -2.27 -16.82 -13.98
CA LYS A 260 -2.30 -17.79 -12.89
C LYS A 260 -0.96 -18.53 -12.76
N ASP A 261 -0.39 -18.97 -13.89
CA ASP A 261 0.90 -19.65 -13.91
C ASP A 261 2.03 -18.74 -13.43
N LYS A 262 2.12 -17.52 -13.97
CA LYS A 262 3.13 -16.53 -13.54
C LYS A 262 3.00 -16.19 -12.05
N PHE A 263 1.79 -16.05 -11.53
CA PHE A 263 1.55 -15.77 -10.11
C PHE A 263 2.00 -16.94 -9.22
N ASN A 264 1.73 -18.19 -9.62
CA ASN A 264 2.20 -19.37 -8.89
C ASN A 264 3.75 -19.42 -8.86
N GLN A 265 4.40 -19.13 -9.99
CA GLN A 265 5.86 -19.06 -10.06
C GLN A 265 6.40 -17.95 -9.15
N LEU A 266 5.80 -16.76 -9.19
CA LEU A 266 6.18 -15.63 -8.35
C LEU A 266 6.07 -15.99 -6.86
N TRP A 267 4.97 -16.61 -6.45
CA TRP A 267 4.73 -17.01 -5.07
C TRP A 267 5.75 -18.05 -4.57
N LEU A 268 6.11 -19.03 -5.40
CA LEU A 268 7.14 -20.02 -5.06
C LEU A 268 8.52 -19.37 -4.87
N LEU A 269 8.87 -18.39 -5.71
CA LEU A 269 10.12 -17.66 -5.60
C LEU A 269 10.16 -16.76 -4.35
N LEU A 270 9.06 -16.06 -4.05
CA LEU A 270 8.93 -15.25 -2.82
C LEU A 270 9.08 -16.12 -1.57
N LYS A 271 8.41 -17.27 -1.53
CA LYS A 271 8.57 -18.23 -0.42
C LYS A 271 9.98 -18.76 -0.27
N SER A 272 10.62 -19.10 -1.38
CA SER A 272 12.00 -19.58 -1.39
C SER A 272 12.95 -18.51 -0.85
N LYS A 273 12.72 -17.25 -1.22
CA LYS A 273 13.48 -16.10 -0.71
C LYS A 273 13.28 -15.85 0.79
N ASP A 274 12.05 -15.99 1.30
CA ASP A 274 11.77 -15.85 2.73
C ASP A 274 12.37 -16.99 3.57
N SER A 275 12.57 -18.17 2.98
CA SER A 275 13.19 -19.34 3.61
C SER A 275 14.73 -19.40 3.52
N MET A 276 15.34 -18.51 2.73
CA MET A 276 16.79 -18.43 2.52
C MET A 276 17.51 -17.60 3.59
#